data_AF-A0A806U6Y4-F1
#
_entry.id   AF-A0A806U6Y4-F1
#
_cell.length_a   1.000
_cell.length_b   1.000
_cell.length_c   1.000
_cell.angle_alpha   90.00
_cell.angle_beta   90.00
_cell.angle_gamma   90.00
#
_symmetry.space_group_name_H-M   'P 1'
#
loop_
_entity.id
_entity.type
_entity.pdbx_description
1 polymer ?
#
loop_
_entity_poly.entity_id
_entity_poly.type
_entity_poly.pdbx_seq_one_letter_code
_entity_poly.pdbx_strand_id
1 'polypeptide(L)' 'MITLDKETDQYIQDYMAEHKLRFPGEAIMDICKKYREEKKKEWSLDYITETVSENLNGALKSELKKLD' A
#
# COMPACT_ATOMS: atom_id res chain seq x y z
N MET A 1 21.31 5.62 18.37
CA MET A 1 21.78 4.87 17.18
C MET A 1 20.76 3.78 16.96
N ILE A 2 20.14 3.73 15.78
CA ILE A 2 19.20 2.65 15.45
C ILE A 2 20.04 1.44 15.11
N THR A 3 19.72 0.29 15.69
CA THR A 3 20.35 -0.98 15.32
C THR A 3 19.50 -1.62 14.24
N LEU A 4 20.12 -1.87 13.09
CA LEU A 4 19.52 -2.58 11.99
C LEU A 4 20.23 -3.93 11.88
N ASP A 5 19.49 -4.96 11.46
CA ASP A 5 20.12 -6.20 11.04
C ASP A 5 20.92 -5.96 9.74
N LYS A 6 21.77 -6.94 9.41
CA LYS A 6 22.71 -6.83 8.31
C LYS A 6 22.05 -6.70 6.94
N GLU A 7 20.88 -7.32 6.78
CA GLU A 7 20.12 -7.30 5.53
C GLU A 7 19.46 -5.93 5.33
N THR A 8 18.83 -5.41 6.38
CA THR A 8 18.22 -4.08 6.36
C THR A 8 19.26 -2.98 6.14
N ASP A 9 20.43 -3.07 6.78
CA ASP A 9 21.51 -2.10 6.56
C ASP A 9 22.00 -2.13 5.11
N GLN A 10 22.25 -3.32 4.55
CA GLN A 10 22.67 -3.47 3.15
C GLN A 10 21.62 -2.91 2.19
N TYR A 11 20.35 -3.21 2.42
CA TYR A 11 19.26 -2.67 1.61
C TYR A 11 19.25 -1.14 1.59
N ILE A 12 19.47 -0.49 2.75
CA ILE A 12 19.53 0.98 2.81
C ILE A 12 20.75 1.50 2.05
N GLN A 13 21.91 0.84 2.14
CA GLN A 13 23.09 1.25 1.37
C GLN A 13 22.88 1.15 -0.14
N ASP A 14 22.28 0.05 -0.60
CA ASP A 14 21.98 -0.17 -2.03
C ASP A 14 20.97 0.85 -2.53
N TYR A 15 19.91 1.11 -1.75
CA TYR A 15 18.92 2.14 -2.03
C TYR A 15 19.54 3.53 -2.12
N MET A 16 20.46 3.87 -1.20
CA MET A 16 21.17 5.14 -1.23
C MET A 16 22.02 5.28 -2.49
N ALA A 17 22.73 4.22 -2.90
CA ALA A 17 23.54 4.22 -4.11
C ALA A 17 22.68 4.40 -5.38
N GLU A 18 21.57 3.67 -5.48
CA GLU A 18 20.64 3.74 -6.60
C GLU A 18 20.00 5.14 -6.73
N HIS A 19 19.53 5.69 -5.61
CA HIS A 19 18.82 6.97 -5.58
C HIS A 19 19.73 8.18 -5.35
N LYS A 20 21.06 7.98 -5.30
CA LYS A 20 22.07 9.03 -5.09
C LYS A 20 21.85 9.83 -3.80
N LEU A 21 21.43 9.15 -2.74
CA LEU A 21 21.17 9.74 -1.43
C LEU A 21 22.45 9.73 -0.59
N ARG A 22 22.61 10.76 0.24
CA ARG A 22 23.84 10.94 1.01
C ARG A 22 23.73 10.40 2.44
N PHE A 23 22.52 10.38 2.98
CA PHE A 23 22.30 9.96 4.37
C PHE A 23 21.27 8.83 4.47
N PRO A 24 21.50 7.83 5.36
CA PRO A 24 20.52 6.78 5.64
C PRO A 24 19.16 7.32 6.07
N GLY A 25 19.13 8.44 6.79
CA GLY A 25 17.89 9.10 7.20
C GLY A 25 17.04 9.57 6.01
N GLU A 26 17.66 10.04 4.93
CA GLU A 26 16.95 10.43 3.70
C GLU A 26 16.33 9.21 3.01
N ALA A 27 17.09 8.12 2.92
CA ALA A 27 16.61 6.85 2.36
C ALA A 27 15.43 6.29 3.16
N ILE A 28 15.55 6.21 4.48
CA ILE A 28 14.47 5.73 5.36
C ILE A 28 13.22 6.60 5.22
N MET A 29 13.38 7.93 5.19
CA MET A 29 12.25 8.84 5.02
C MET A 29 11.51 8.60 3.70
N ASP A 30 12.24 8.44 2.60
CA ASP A 30 11.67 8.18 1.28
C ASP A 30 10.97 6.81 1.21
N ILE A 31 11.61 5.76 1.72
CA ILE A 31 11.02 4.41 1.83
C ILE A 31 9.70 4.46 2.60
N CYS A 32 9.69 5.11 3.78
CA CYS A 32 8.49 5.24 4.59
C CYS A 32 7.38 6.04 3.89
N LYS A 33 7.73 7.04 3.08
CA LYS A 33 6.77 7.80 2.29
C LYS A 33 6.14 6.92 1.20
N LYS A 34 6.96 6.21 0.42
CA LYS A 34 6.50 5.29 -0.63
C LYS A 34 5.58 4.21 -0.05
N TYR A 35 5.97 3.59 1.06
CA TYR A 35 5.17 2.58 1.74
C TYR A 35 3.78 3.12 2.17
N ARG A 36 3.71 4.35 2.71
CA ARG A 36 2.43 4.97 3.07
C ARG A 36 1.54 5.22 1.84
N GLU A 37 2.13 5.67 0.73
CA GLU A 37 1.40 5.91 -0.51
C GLU A 37 0.86 4.60 -1.11
N GLU A 38 1.65 3.52 -1.06
CA GLU A 38 1.22 2.18 -1.47
C GLU A 38 0.10 1.63 -0.59
N LYS A 39 0.25 1.71 0.74
CA LYS A 39 -0.80 1.27 1.67
C LYS A 39 -2.11 2.03 1.49
N LYS A 40 -2.05 3.32 1.17
CA LYS A 40 -3.24 4.12 0.86
C LYS A 40 -3.94 3.62 -0.42
N LYS A 41 -3.19 3.19 -1.44
CA LYS A 41 -3.76 2.60 -2.66
C LYS A 41 -4.40 1.25 -2.38
N GLU A 42 -3.73 0.39 -1.59
CA GLU A 42 -4.27 -0.92 -1.18
C GLU A 42 -5.60 -0.76 -0.45
N TRP A 43 -5.67 0.10 0.58
CA TRP A 43 -6.92 0.38 1.28
C TRP A 43 -8.02 0.94 0.39
N SER A 44 -7.65 1.78 -0.59
CA SER A 44 -8.62 2.30 -1.54
C SER A 44 -9.16 1.21 -2.46
N LEU A 45 -8.34 0.24 -2.86
CA LEU A 45 -8.77 -0.86 -3.73
C LEU A 45 -9.72 -1.81 -2.98
N ASP A 46 -9.36 -2.20 -1.76
CA ASP A 46 -10.18 -3.07 -0.92
C ASP A 46 -11.57 -2.45 -0.69
N TYR A 47 -11.60 -1.16 -0.33
CA TYR A 47 -12.84 -0.43 -0.11
C TYR A 47 -13.71 -0.34 -1.38
N ILE A 48 -13.10 -0.11 -2.54
CA ILE A 48 -13.83 -0.07 -3.82
C ILE A 48 -14.40 -1.45 -4.14
N THR A 49 -13.62 -2.52 -3.97
CA THR A 49 -14.07 -3.89 -4.22
C THR A 49 -15.23 -4.29 -3.31
N GLU A 50 -15.17 -3.96 -2.01
CA GLU A 50 -16.25 -4.19 -1.06
C GLU A 50 -17.52 -3.42 -1.48
N THR A 51 -17.40 -2.11 -1.69
CA THR A 51 -18.53 -1.24 -2.07
C THR A 51 -19.19 -1.70 -3.37
N VAL A 52 -18.41 -2.07 -4.39
CA VAL A 52 -18.95 -2.58 -5.67
C VAL A 52 -19.66 -3.92 -5.47
N SER A 53 -19.10 -4.82 -4.67
CA SER A 53 -19.68 -6.14 -4.39
C SER A 53 -21.01 -6.01 -3.63
N GLU A 54 -21.09 -5.12 -2.64
CA GLU A 54 -22.31 -4.84 -1.90
C GLU A 54 -23.40 -4.26 -2.80
N ASN A 55 -23.05 -3.28 -3.64
CA ASN A 55 -23.98 -2.66 -4.58
C ASN A 55 -24.51 -3.67 -5.61
N LEU A 56 -23.64 -4.51 -6.17
CA LEU A 56 -24.04 -5.57 -7.09
C LEU A 56 -24.97 -6.59 -6.42
N ASN A 57 -24.66 -7.01 -5.19
CA ASN A 57 -25.51 -7.93 -4.44
C ASN A 57 -26.88 -7.29 -4.15
N GLY A 58 -26.92 -6.00 -3.81
CA GLY A 58 -28.16 -5.25 -3.63
C GLY A 58 -29.00 -5.18 -4.92
N ALA A 59 -28.37 -4.87 -6.05
CA ALA A 59 -29.03 -4.84 -7.36
C ALA A 59 -29.61 -6.22 -7.74
N LEU A 60 -28.83 -7.29 -7.58
CA LEU A 60 -29.29 -8.66 -7.85
C LEU A 60 -30.48 -9.05 -6.99
N LYS A 61 -30.44 -8.75 -5.68
CA LYS A 61 -31.58 -8.98 -4.78
C LYS A 61 -32.82 -8.20 -5.19
N SER A 62 -32.66 -6.98 -5.68
CA SER A 62 -33.76 -6.16 -6.19
C SER A 62 -34.39 -6.78 -7.43
N GLU A 63 -33.58 -7.22 -8.39
CA GLU A 63 -34.08 -7.88 -9.61
C GLU A 63 -34.77 -9.21 -9.31
N LEU A 64 -34.25 -10.03 -8.38
CA LEU A 64 -34.90 -11.26 -7.96
C LEU A 64 -36.27 -11.01 -7.34
N LYS A 65 -36.41 -9.99 -6.48
CA LYS A 65 -37.69 -9.60 -5.87
C LYS A 65 -38.74 -9.12 -6.86
N LYS A 66 -38.35 -8.71 -8.08
CA LYS A 66 -39.32 -8.32 -9.13
C LYS A 66 -39.90 -9.53 -9.87
N LEU A 67 -39.30 -10.71 -9.70
CA LEU A 67 -39.75 -11.96 -10.31
C LEU A 67 -40.68 -12.77 -9.41
N ASP A 68 -40.79 -12.41 -8.12
CA ASP A 68 -41.77 -12.91 -7.15
C ASP A 68 -43.05 -12.07 -7.18
#